data_AF-A0A1I7VT46-F1
#
_entry.id   AF-A0A1I7VT46-F1
#
_cell.length_a   1.000
_cell.length_b   1.000
_cell.length_c   1.000
_cell.angle_alpha   90.00
_cell.angle_beta   90.00
_cell.angle_gamma   90.00
#
_symmetry.space_group_name_H-M   'P 1'
#
loop_
_entity.id
_entity.type
_entity.pdbx_description
1 polymer ?
#
loop_
_entity_poly.entity_id
_entity_poly.type
_entity_poly.pdbx_seq_one_letter_code
_entity_poly.pdbx_strand_id
1 'polypeptide(L)'
;MKLNGGNKKLLVGESHGMLSDETIAEIFEQLAPKERARFSVINKHLYNLLHPWSDINRITAHKVGIVLASDRYILEVHNTTGKTDVNKLTSALHNSPFIQKLVISSTDHIRTISATAFDCLSNLRELTLPCDIFDK
;
A
#
# COMPACT_ATOMS: atom_id res chain seq x y z
N MET A 1 58.73 1.86 -20.56
CA MET A 1 57.87 3.06 -20.50
C MET A 1 56.87 2.96 -21.65
N LYS A 2 55.59 3.29 -21.37
CA LYS A 2 54.36 3.17 -22.20
C LYS A 2 53.62 1.83 -22.12
N LEU A 3 52.78 1.72 -21.08
CA LEU A 3 51.58 0.90 -21.04
C LEU A 3 50.45 1.70 -21.71
N ASN A 4 49.95 1.25 -22.86
CA ASN A 4 48.70 1.72 -23.45
C ASN A 4 47.70 0.56 -23.39
N GLY A 5 47.12 0.34 -22.21
CA GLY A 5 45.95 -0.50 -22.03
C GLY A 5 44.74 0.39 -21.90
N GLY A 6 44.03 0.63 -23.00
CA GLY A 6 42.76 1.33 -22.99
C GLY A 6 41.77 0.52 -22.14
N ASN A 7 41.50 0.99 -20.92
CA ASN A 7 40.38 0.52 -20.13
C ASN A 7 39.10 0.92 -20.85
N LYS A 8 38.55 -0.02 -21.62
CA LYS A 8 37.15 0.01 -22.03
C LYS A 8 36.33 0.08 -20.75
N LYS A 9 35.87 1.29 -20.44
CA LYS A 9 34.79 1.54 -19.50
C LYS A 9 33.66 0.60 -19.91
N LEU A 10 33.39 -0.43 -19.10
CA LEU A 10 32.15 -1.20 -19.23
C LEU A 10 31.04 -0.17 -19.10
N LEU A 11 30.40 0.14 -20.23
CA LEU A 11 29.15 0.86 -20.26
C LEU A 11 28.20 0.00 -19.44
N VAL A 12 27.89 0.50 -18.25
CA VAL A 12 26.76 0.02 -17.43
C VAL A 12 25.59 -0.02 -18.39
N GLY A 13 25.12 -1.23 -18.68
CA GLY A 13 24.09 -1.48 -19.66
C GLY A 13 22.90 -0.56 -19.39
N GLU A 14 22.47 0.13 -20.44
CA GLU A 14 21.19 0.83 -20.46
C GLU A 14 20.11 -0.15 -20.00
N SER A 15 19.45 0.14 -18.88
CA SER A 15 18.36 -0.68 -18.36
C SER A 15 17.11 -0.48 -19.24
N HIS A 16 17.09 -1.10 -20.41
CA HIS A 16 16.02 -1.04 -21.41
C HIS A 16 14.79 -1.91 -21.07
N GLY A 17 14.43 -2.05 -19.79
CA GLY A 17 13.40 -3.03 -19.40
C GLY A 17 12.75 -2.80 -18.04
N MET A 18 12.56 -1.54 -17.63
CA MET A 18 11.79 -1.27 -16.43
C MET A 18 10.30 -1.29 -16.78
N LEU A 19 9.55 -2.25 -16.22
CA LEU A 19 8.09 -2.24 -16.26
C LEU A 19 7.56 -0.97 -15.59
N SER A 20 6.42 -0.46 -16.06
CA SER A 20 5.76 0.66 -15.38
C SER A 20 5.18 0.20 -14.04
N ASP A 21 4.96 1.13 -13.11
CA ASP A 21 4.38 0.82 -11.80
C ASP A 21 2.97 0.21 -11.95
N GLU A 22 2.21 0.65 -12.95
CA GLU A 22 0.90 0.09 -13.30
C GLU A 22 1.04 -1.37 -13.76
N THR A 23 1.99 -1.66 -14.65
CA THR A 23 2.22 -3.03 -15.13
C THR A 23 2.68 -3.94 -14.00
N ILE A 24 3.51 -3.43 -13.10
CA ILE A 24 3.97 -4.16 -11.91
C ILE A 24 2.78 -4.48 -10.99
N ALA A 25 1.89 -3.51 -10.76
CA ALA A 25 0.68 -3.71 -9.98
C ALA A 25 -0.24 -4.76 -10.62
N GLU A 26 -0.47 -4.70 -11.94
CA GLU A 26 -1.27 -5.70 -12.66
C GLU A 26 -0.71 -7.13 -12.51
N ILE A 27 0.61 -7.31 -12.68
CA ILE A 27 1.26 -8.61 -12.45
C ILE A 27 1.03 -9.04 -11.01
N PHE A 28 1.24 -8.13 -10.07
CA PHE A 28 1.09 -8.40 -8.64
C PHE A 28 -0.31 -8.88 -8.26
N GLU A 29 -1.34 -8.29 -8.88
CA GLU A 29 -2.74 -8.67 -8.68
C GLU A 29 -3.02 -10.11 -9.08
N GLN A 30 -2.38 -10.61 -10.13
CA GLN A 30 -2.56 -11.99 -10.61
C GLN A 30 -1.86 -13.04 -9.75
N LEU A 31 -0.94 -12.64 -8.86
CA LEU A 31 -0.18 -13.58 -8.02
C LEU A 31 -0.99 -14.06 -6.81
N ALA A 32 -0.76 -15.30 -6.38
CA ALA A 32 -1.28 -15.78 -5.10
C ALA A 32 -0.57 -15.07 -3.93
N PRO A 33 -1.19 -14.99 -2.73
CA PRO A 33 -0.61 -14.28 -1.57
C PRO A 33 0.83 -14.71 -1.18
N LYS A 34 1.17 -15.98 -1.41
CA LYS A 34 2.52 -16.49 -1.15
C LYS A 34 3.56 -15.98 -2.15
N GLU A 35 3.15 -15.78 -3.40
CA GLU A 35 3.99 -15.31 -4.50
C GLU A 35 4.14 -13.80 -4.47
N ARG A 36 3.09 -13.08 -4.03
CA ARG A 36 3.12 -11.64 -3.76
C ARG A 36 4.27 -11.26 -2.83
N ALA A 37 4.36 -11.88 -1.66
CA ALA A 37 5.46 -11.61 -0.74
C ALA A 37 6.85 -11.83 -1.37
N ARG A 38 7.00 -12.85 -2.23
CA ARG A 38 8.26 -13.12 -2.94
C ARG A 38 8.53 -12.06 -4.00
N PHE A 39 7.50 -11.65 -4.73
CA PHE A 39 7.60 -10.65 -5.78
C PHE A 39 7.96 -9.26 -5.21
N SER A 40 7.35 -8.87 -4.10
CA SER A 40 7.63 -7.61 -3.41
C SER A 40 9.08 -7.50 -2.95
N VAL A 41 9.79 -8.61 -2.68
CA VAL A 41 11.18 -8.55 -2.18
C VAL A 41 12.25 -8.70 -3.27
N ILE A 42 11.86 -8.79 -4.55
CA ILE A 42 12.80 -8.98 -5.66
C ILE A 42 13.82 -7.83 -5.76
N ASN A 43 13.37 -6.59 -5.56
CA ASN A 43 14.25 -5.43 -5.54
C ASN A 43 13.66 -4.30 -4.68
N LYS A 44 14.47 -3.26 -4.42
CA LYS A 44 14.08 -2.13 -3.57
C LYS A 44 12.88 -1.34 -4.12
N HIS A 45 12.75 -1.24 -5.46
CA HIS A 45 11.62 -0.57 -6.10
C HIS A 45 10.32 -1.32 -5.81
N LEU A 46 10.29 -2.62 -6.09
CA LEU A 46 9.15 -3.50 -5.82
C LEU A 46 8.82 -3.56 -4.33
N TYR A 47 9.84 -3.58 -3.47
CA TYR A 47 9.63 -3.57 -2.03
C TYR A 47 8.93 -2.29 -1.59
N ASN A 48 9.39 -1.13 -2.05
CA ASN A 48 8.77 0.14 -1.70
C ASN A 48 7.38 0.31 -2.33
N LEU A 49 7.18 -0.21 -3.53
CA LEU A 49 5.93 -0.13 -4.26
C LEU A 49 4.86 -1.06 -3.69
N LEU A 50 5.25 -2.24 -3.16
CA LEU A 50 4.32 -3.32 -2.82
C LEU A 50 4.31 -3.70 -1.33
N HIS A 51 5.39 -3.48 -0.56
CA HIS A 51 5.49 -3.81 0.88
C HIS A 51 5.25 -2.56 1.74
N PRO A 52 4.67 -2.63 2.96
CA PRO A 52 4.07 -3.76 3.70
C PRO A 52 2.59 -4.04 3.40
N TRP A 53 1.98 -3.33 2.46
CA TRP A 53 0.52 -3.23 2.37
C TRP A 53 -0.13 -4.22 1.42
N SER A 54 0.67 -4.92 0.61
CA SER A 54 0.24 -5.84 -0.44
C SER A 54 -0.67 -7.00 -0.01
N ASP A 55 -0.54 -7.46 1.23
CA ASP A 55 -1.37 -8.56 1.72
C ASP A 55 -2.49 -8.08 2.65
N ILE A 56 -2.58 -6.78 2.90
CA ILE A 56 -3.63 -6.22 3.74
C ILE A 56 -4.96 -6.39 3.01
N ASN A 57 -5.79 -7.29 3.54
CA ASN A 57 -7.12 -7.59 3.01
C ASN A 57 -8.22 -7.04 3.93
N ARG A 58 -7.88 -6.60 5.15
CA ARG A 58 -8.82 -6.03 6.12
C ARG A 58 -8.24 -4.79 6.77
N ILE A 59 -9.01 -3.70 6.79
CA ILE A 59 -8.67 -2.47 7.53
C ILE A 59 -9.81 -2.14 8.48
N THR A 60 -9.47 -1.82 9.73
CA THR A 60 -10.41 -1.34 10.73
C THR A 60 -9.92 -0.01 11.30
N ALA A 61 -10.71 1.05 11.12
CA ALA A 61 -10.42 2.38 11.62
C ALA A 61 -11.26 2.68 12.87
N HIS A 62 -10.56 2.89 13.99
CA HIS A 62 -11.13 3.27 15.27
C HIS A 62 -10.70 4.69 15.66
N LYS A 63 -11.34 5.28 16.67
CA LYS A 63 -11.00 6.64 17.13
C LYS A 63 -9.51 6.82 17.48
N VAL A 64 -8.89 5.78 18.04
CA VAL A 64 -7.51 5.82 18.53
C VAL A 64 -6.45 5.46 17.47
N GLY A 65 -6.87 4.98 16.30
CA GLY A 65 -5.94 4.51 15.27
C GLY A 65 -6.57 3.58 14.24
N ILE A 66 -5.74 2.93 13.44
CA ILE A 66 -6.15 1.95 12.44
C ILE A 66 -5.49 0.60 12.70
N VAL A 67 -6.21 -0.48 12.43
CA VAL A 67 -5.74 -1.85 12.44
C VAL A 67 -5.73 -2.37 11.02
N LEU A 68 -4.63 -2.98 10.62
CA LEU A 68 -4.37 -3.50 9.29
C LEU A 68 -4.13 -4.99 9.44
N ALA A 69 -4.94 -5.80 8.78
CA ALA A 69 -4.83 -7.24 8.89
C ALA A 69 -4.73 -7.88 7.50
N SER A 70 -3.87 -8.88 7.43
CA SER A 70 -3.84 -9.90 6.40
C SER A 70 -4.26 -11.23 7.03
N ASP A 71 -4.26 -12.31 6.25
CA ASP A 71 -4.43 -13.66 6.80
C ASP A 71 -3.19 -14.15 7.58
N ARG A 72 -2.09 -13.39 7.57
CA ARG A 72 -0.81 -13.78 8.18
C ARG A 72 -0.37 -12.93 9.37
N TYR A 73 -0.81 -11.68 9.42
CA TYR A 73 -0.37 -10.74 10.45
C TYR A 73 -1.38 -9.62 10.66
N ILE A 74 -1.25 -8.98 11.83
CA ILE A 74 -2.01 -7.81 12.25
C ILE A 74 -1.02 -6.72 12.62
N LEU A 75 -1.27 -5.50 12.16
CA LEU A 75 -0.50 -4.31 12.45
C LEU A 75 -1.42 -3.21 12.98
N GLU A 76 -1.09 -2.65 14.14
CA GLU A 76 -1.83 -1.56 14.75
C GLU A 76 -1.06 -0.25 14.63
N VAL A 77 -1.71 0.78 14.10
CA VAL A 77 -1.14 2.11 13.91
C VAL A 77 -1.96 3.10 14.70
N HIS A 78 -1.36 3.65 15.75
CA HIS A 78 -2.00 4.59 16.66
C HIS A 78 -1.92 6.03 16.16
N ASN A 79 -2.94 6.83 16.46
CA ASN A 79 -2.93 8.28 16.19
C ASN A 79 -1.93 8.98 17.11
N THR A 80 -1.13 9.88 16.53
CA THR A 80 -0.08 10.62 17.25
C THR A 80 -0.57 12.04 17.42
N THR A 81 -0.71 12.51 18.65
CA THR A 81 -1.36 13.78 19.03
C THR A 81 -0.65 15.07 18.59
N GLY A 82 0.31 15.03 17.66
CA GLY A 82 1.34 16.08 17.57
C GLY A 82 1.66 16.74 16.22
N LYS A 83 1.28 16.22 15.05
CA LYS A 83 1.64 16.85 13.75
C LYS A 83 0.62 16.50 12.69
N THR A 84 0.35 17.46 11.79
CA THR A 84 -0.35 17.34 10.50
C THR A 84 -0.62 15.89 10.15
N ASP A 85 -1.75 15.38 10.62
CA ASP A 85 -2.13 13.98 10.45
C ASP A 85 -2.38 13.79 8.96
N VAL A 86 -1.36 13.34 8.22
CA VAL A 86 -1.57 12.64 6.97
C VAL A 86 -2.59 11.58 7.32
N ASN A 87 -3.79 11.67 6.76
CA ASN A 87 -4.89 10.79 7.15
C ASN A 87 -4.41 9.34 6.97
N LYS A 88 -4.09 8.68 8.09
CA LYS A 88 -3.45 7.37 8.12
C LYS A 88 -4.34 6.35 7.43
N LEU A 89 -5.65 6.52 7.53
CA LEU A 89 -6.62 5.70 6.82
C LEU A 89 -6.52 5.94 5.31
N THR A 90 -6.50 7.18 4.83
CA THR A 90 -6.30 7.48 3.39
C THR A 90 -5.01 6.84 2.86
N SER A 91 -3.90 7.00 3.58
CA SER A 91 -2.62 6.40 3.19
C SER A 91 -2.69 4.87 3.16
N ALA A 92 -3.26 4.25 4.20
CA ALA A 92 -3.42 2.80 4.27
C ALA A 92 -4.30 2.27 3.12
N LEU A 93 -5.38 2.97 2.79
CA LEU A 93 -6.27 2.60 1.69
C LEU A 93 -5.57 2.67 0.33
N HIS A 94 -4.84 3.74 0.06
CA HIS A 94 -4.07 3.87 -1.19
C HIS A 94 -3.01 2.78 -1.36
N ASN A 95 -2.45 2.30 -0.26
CA ASN A 95 -1.43 1.26 -0.31
C ASN A 95 -2.03 -0.17 -0.25
N SER A 96 -3.33 -0.34 -0.03
CA SER A 96 -3.96 -1.67 0.16
C SER A 96 -4.89 -2.05 -1.00
N PRO A 97 -4.36 -2.33 -2.21
CA PRO A 97 -5.17 -2.59 -3.42
C PRO A 97 -6.04 -3.86 -3.32
N PHE A 98 -5.76 -4.75 -2.36
CA PHE A 98 -6.50 -6.00 -2.15
C PHE A 98 -7.44 -5.96 -0.96
N ILE A 99 -7.74 -4.79 -0.45
CA ILE A 99 -8.69 -4.66 0.65
C ILE A 99 -10.04 -5.27 0.24
N GLN A 100 -10.50 -6.21 1.07
CA GLN A 100 -11.80 -6.87 0.92
C GLN A 100 -12.77 -6.41 2.00
N LYS A 101 -12.26 -6.01 3.17
CA LYS A 101 -13.08 -5.54 4.29
C LYS A 101 -12.57 -4.22 4.84
N LEU A 102 -13.45 -3.23 4.90
CA LEU A 102 -13.20 -1.93 5.51
C LEU A 102 -14.24 -1.70 6.60
N VAL A 103 -13.78 -1.47 7.82
CA VAL A 103 -14.63 -1.10 8.95
C VAL A 103 -14.21 0.26 9.44
N ILE A 104 -15.13 1.23 9.42
CA ILE A 104 -14.92 2.57 9.98
C ILE A 104 -15.87 2.71 11.16
N SER A 105 -15.33 2.83 12.37
CA SER A 105 -16.11 2.89 13.62
C SER A 105 -16.35 4.31 14.13
N SER A 106 -15.77 5.34 13.50
CA SER A 106 -15.87 6.73 13.96
C SER A 106 -16.18 7.67 12.79
N THR A 107 -17.11 8.59 12.99
CA THR A 107 -17.47 9.62 12.00
C THR A 107 -16.33 10.62 11.75
N ASP A 108 -15.36 10.74 12.67
CA ASP A 108 -14.19 11.60 12.49
C ASP A 108 -13.33 11.18 11.29
N HIS A 109 -13.20 9.87 11.05
CA HIS A 109 -12.47 9.35 9.89
C HIS A 109 -13.19 9.64 8.58
N ILE A 110 -14.52 9.58 8.57
CA ILE A 110 -15.33 9.85 7.38
C ILE A 110 -15.26 11.32 6.98
N ARG A 111 -15.20 12.24 7.94
CA ARG A 111 -15.07 13.67 7.65
C ARG A 111 -13.72 14.08 7.10
N THR A 112 -12.69 13.27 7.35
CA THR A 112 -11.30 13.61 7.05
C THR A 112 -10.71 12.78 5.92
N ILE A 113 -11.36 11.68 5.53
CA ILE A 113 -10.90 10.82 4.43
C ILE A 113 -10.99 11.55 3.09
N SER A 114 -9.97 11.38 2.26
CA SER A 114 -10.00 11.95 0.90
C SER A 114 -11.06 11.22 0.07
N ALA A 115 -11.79 11.94 -0.79
CA ALA A 115 -12.69 11.32 -1.77
C ALA A 115 -11.95 10.28 -2.64
N THR A 116 -10.70 10.59 -3.01
CA THR A 116 -9.83 9.71 -3.81
C THR A 116 -9.41 8.44 -3.08
N ALA A 117 -9.56 8.36 -1.76
CA ALA A 117 -9.18 7.18 -0.99
C ALA A 117 -10.07 5.97 -1.33
N PHE A 118 -11.30 6.24 -1.79
CA PHE A 118 -12.24 5.19 -2.19
C PHE A 118 -11.99 4.67 -3.60
N ASP A 119 -11.22 5.39 -4.42
CA ASP A 119 -10.89 4.94 -5.80
C ASP A 119 -10.09 3.63 -5.79
N CYS A 120 -9.34 3.37 -4.71
CA CYS A 120 -8.53 2.17 -4.53
C CYS A 120 -9.32 0.95 -4.00
N LEU A 121 -10.64 1.08 -3.80
CA LEU A 121 -11.49 0.04 -3.20
C LEU A 121 -12.17 -0.88 -4.21
N SER A 122 -11.53 -1.14 -5.36
CA SER A 122 -12.11 -1.95 -6.45
C SER A 122 -12.48 -3.38 -6.04
N ASN A 123 -11.82 -3.92 -5.02
CA ASN A 123 -11.99 -5.30 -4.52
C ASN A 123 -12.80 -5.39 -3.22
N LEU A 124 -13.40 -4.29 -2.74
CA LEU A 124 -14.08 -4.25 -1.46
C LEU A 124 -15.38 -5.08 -1.48
N ARG A 125 -15.50 -6.02 -0.54
CA ARG A 125 -16.65 -6.92 -0.38
C ARG A 125 -17.52 -6.55 0.83
N GLU A 126 -16.89 -6.06 1.88
CA GLU A 126 -17.55 -5.69 3.14
C GLU A 126 -17.16 -4.27 3.52
N LEU A 127 -18.16 -3.40 3.65
CA LEU A 127 -18.01 -2.05 4.17
C LEU A 127 -18.89 -1.91 5.41
N THR A 128 -18.28 -1.53 6.53
CA THR A 128 -19.01 -1.15 7.75
C THR A 128 -18.72 0.31 8.04
N LEU A 129 -19.77 1.09 8.18
CA LEU A 129 -19.73 2.51 8.54
C LEU A 129 -20.40 2.71 9.90
N PRO A 130 -20.05 3.77 10.64
CA PRO A 130 -20.66 4.06 11.92
C PRO A 130 -22.12 4.50 11.70
N CYS A 131 -23.02 4.07 12.57
CA CYS A 131 -24.46 4.26 12.37
C CYS A 131 -24.91 5.73 12.47
N ASP A 132 -24.15 6.54 13.20
CA ASP A 132 -24.38 7.98 13.41
C ASP A 132 -23.92 8.84 12.23
N ILE A 133 -23.53 8.24 11.09
CA ILE A 133 -23.11 8.97 9.89
C ILE A 133 -24.22 9.87 9.33
N PHE A 134 -25.49 9.50 9.52
CA PHE A 134 -26.67 10.22 9.02
C PHE A 134 -27.41 11.01 10.11
N ASP A 135 -26.95 10.99 11.36
CA ASP A 135 -27.60 11.66 12.49
C ASP A 135 -27.33 13.19 12.52
N LYS A 136 -27.06 13.78 11.36
CA LYS A 136 -26.75 15.20 11.17
C LYS A 136 -27.61 15.85 10.10
#